data_AF-A0A9W9DEG6-F1
#
_entry.id   AF-A0A9W9DEG6-F1
#
_cell.length_a   1.000
_cell.length_b   1.000
_cell.length_c   1.000
_cell.angle_alpha   90.00
_cell.angle_beta   90.00
_cell.angle_gamma   90.00
#
_symmetry.space_group_name_H-M   'P 1'
#
loop_
_entity.id
_entity.type
_entity.pdbx_description
1 polymer ?
#
loop_
_entity_poly.entity_id
_entity_poly.type
_entity_poly.pdbx_seq_one_letter_code
_entity_poly.pdbx_strand_id
1 'polypeptide(L)'
;MRFNSQSLLLVFGSMMVAVWALPLIARNLQGEKWILEEYEKTVTAADKNVFKAKLKDVQLGPLLSTEGLHNNGIYSMKGKYKGKSGDDIVLKVLKSVDDEAYAEVKALKGIGEYVDSGMFTVKGKEAPVIIMLKVPGSVLSDTPEYKKAKTDEKEKMKEEAIDLMCKEVAEVGKSKGILHNDNRIENIHVTMSGNTVVSAKLTDWGAYELYTMDKSASEAEIIAFCKKHWTHVDWFVQADFE
;
A
#
# COMPACT_ATOMS: atom_id res chain seq x y z
N MET A 1 -45.34 -17.92 53.08
CA MET A 1 -45.04 -17.41 51.73
C MET A 1 -43.57 -17.64 51.45
N ARG A 2 -43.26 -18.42 50.41
CA ARG A 2 -41.90 -18.64 49.88
C ARG A 2 -41.61 -17.56 48.84
N PHE A 3 -40.47 -16.90 48.95
CA PHE A 3 -39.71 -16.21 47.89
C PHE A 3 -38.25 -16.44 48.28
N ASN A 4 -37.61 -17.54 47.88
CA ASN A 4 -37.08 -17.91 46.57
C ASN A 4 -36.02 -16.93 46.03
N SER A 5 -34.80 -17.48 45.97
CA SER A 5 -33.54 -16.92 45.51
C SER A 5 -33.57 -16.43 44.07
N GLN A 6 -32.95 -15.28 43.80
CA GLN A 6 -32.27 -15.06 42.53
C GLN A 6 -30.92 -14.39 42.77
N SER A 7 -29.89 -15.17 42.42
CA SER A 7 -28.49 -14.83 42.34
C SER A 7 -28.27 -13.66 41.37
N LEU A 8 -27.52 -12.65 41.81
CA LEU A 8 -26.82 -11.75 40.89
C LEU A 8 -25.69 -12.55 40.22
N LEU A 9 -25.91 -12.99 38.98
CA LEU A 9 -24.83 -13.39 38.08
C LEU A 9 -24.48 -12.18 37.21
N LEU A 10 -23.43 -11.47 37.63
CA LEU A 10 -22.69 -10.52 36.80
C LEU A 10 -22.05 -11.31 35.66
N VAL A 11 -22.64 -11.23 34.46
CA VAL A 11 -21.99 -11.67 33.23
C VAL A 11 -21.05 -10.54 32.81
N PHE A 12 -19.80 -10.62 33.25
CA PHE A 12 -18.70 -9.91 32.60
C PHE A 12 -18.50 -10.53 31.22
N GLY A 13 -19.20 -9.98 30.21
CA GLY A 13 -18.89 -10.23 28.81
C GLY A 13 -17.58 -9.54 28.46
N SER A 14 -16.46 -10.18 28.77
CA SER A 14 -15.17 -9.82 28.20
C SER A 14 -15.22 -10.13 26.71
N MET A 15 -15.62 -9.14 25.91
CA MET A 15 -15.34 -9.11 24.48
C MET A 15 -13.81 -9.03 24.35
N MET A 16 -13.15 -10.19 24.28
CA MET A 16 -11.80 -10.26 23.77
C MET A 16 -11.88 -9.87 22.30
N VAL A 17 -11.68 -8.60 22.01
CA VAL A 17 -11.23 -8.19 20.69
C VAL A 17 -9.83 -8.76 20.56
N ALA A 18 -9.74 -10.01 20.09
CA ALA A 18 -8.48 -10.57 19.63
C ALA A 18 -8.10 -9.78 18.38
N VAL A 19 -7.37 -8.68 18.57
CA VAL A 19 -6.59 -8.06 17.51
C VAL A 19 -5.52 -9.09 17.18
N TRP A 20 -5.83 -9.99 16.25
CA TRP A 20 -4.83 -10.81 15.60
C TRP A 20 -4.01 -9.86 14.73
N ALA A 21 -3.03 -9.21 15.34
CA ALA A 21 -1.89 -8.73 14.59
C ALA A 21 -1.31 -10.00 13.94
N LEU A 22 -1.64 -10.22 12.67
CA LEU A 22 -0.97 -11.25 11.89
C LEU A 22 0.52 -11.00 12.11
N PRO A 23 1.27 -11.96 12.67
CA PRO A 23 2.70 -11.79 12.79
C PRO A 23 3.22 -11.47 11.40
N LEU A 24 4.04 -10.42 11.28
CA LEU A 24 4.83 -10.17 10.08
C LEU A 24 5.60 -11.48 9.82
N ILE A 25 5.07 -12.33 8.95
CA ILE A 25 5.76 -13.53 8.53
C ILE A 25 6.96 -13.00 7.78
N ALA A 26 8.15 -13.11 8.37
CA ALA A 26 9.40 -12.87 7.67
C ALA A 26 9.42 -13.83 6.47
N ARG A 27 9.08 -13.31 5.30
CA ARG A 27 9.01 -14.10 4.07
C ARG A 27 10.44 -14.42 3.69
N ASN A 28 10.74 -15.70 3.58
CA ASN A 28 12.11 -16.13 3.32
C ASN A 28 12.48 -15.81 1.87
N LEU A 29 13.19 -14.69 1.66
CA LEU A 29 13.75 -14.29 0.36
C LEU A 29 14.95 -15.17 -0.07
N GLN A 30 15.39 -16.12 0.78
CA GLN A 30 16.53 -16.99 0.47
C GLN A 30 16.25 -17.84 -0.77
N GLY A 31 17.03 -17.59 -1.83
CA GLY A 31 17.12 -18.46 -3.00
C GLY A 31 17.23 -17.70 -4.32
N GLU A 32 16.66 -16.51 -4.39
CA GLU A 32 16.60 -15.73 -5.64
C GLU A 32 17.80 -14.80 -5.77
N LYS A 33 18.81 -15.21 -6.55
CA LYS A 33 20.05 -14.43 -6.76
C LYS A 33 19.82 -13.06 -7.43
N TRP A 34 18.66 -12.88 -8.06
CA TRP A 34 18.28 -11.65 -8.74
C TRP A 34 17.63 -10.61 -7.81
N ILE A 35 17.25 -11.01 -6.59
CA ILE A 35 16.86 -10.07 -5.52
C ILE A 35 18.16 -9.65 -4.83
N LEU A 36 18.49 -8.36 -4.90
CA LEU A 36 19.81 -7.87 -4.52
C LEU A 36 19.79 -7.34 -3.09
N GLU A 37 19.66 -6.03 -2.91
CA GLU A 37 19.64 -5.38 -1.60
C GLU A 37 18.31 -4.67 -1.33
N GLU A 38 17.96 -4.56 -0.04
CA GLU A 38 16.86 -3.71 0.42
C GLU A 38 17.00 -2.30 -0.13
N TYR A 39 15.91 -1.73 -0.63
CA TYR A 39 15.94 -0.48 -1.38
C TYR A 39 16.38 0.71 -0.51
N GLU A 40 16.07 0.68 0.79
CA GLU A 40 16.50 1.69 1.77
C GLU A 40 18.03 1.83 1.84
N LYS A 41 18.78 0.74 1.67
CA LYS A 41 20.25 0.74 1.68
C LYS A 41 20.86 1.53 0.53
N THR A 42 20.06 1.82 -0.50
CA THR A 42 20.50 2.60 -1.66
C THR A 42 20.41 4.11 -1.45
N VAL A 43 19.82 4.60 -0.34
CA VAL A 43 19.64 6.03 -0.07
C VAL A 43 20.99 6.75 -0.04
N THR A 44 21.11 7.80 -0.84
CA THR A 44 22.33 8.62 -0.94
C THR A 44 22.21 9.92 -0.15
N ALA A 45 23.33 10.62 0.05
CA ALA A 45 23.31 11.95 0.65
C ALA A 45 22.47 12.97 -0.12
N ALA A 46 22.28 12.79 -1.44
CA ALA A 46 21.43 13.64 -2.25
C ALA A 46 19.95 13.43 -1.92
N ASP A 47 19.54 12.19 -1.69
CA ASP A 47 18.16 11.80 -1.36
C ASP A 47 17.72 12.39 -0.01
N LYS A 48 18.66 12.59 0.93
CA LYS A 48 18.39 13.21 2.25
C LYS A 48 18.03 14.70 2.18
N ASN A 49 17.99 15.30 0.98
CA ASN A 49 17.61 16.70 0.79
C ASN A 49 16.14 16.90 0.43
N VAL A 50 15.38 15.84 0.14
CA VAL A 50 14.06 15.93 -0.49
C VAL A 50 13.00 16.62 0.38
N PHE A 51 13.14 16.60 1.71
CA PHE A 51 12.23 17.29 2.62
C PHE A 51 12.70 18.68 3.09
N LYS A 52 13.81 19.22 2.56
CA LYS A 52 14.36 20.50 3.03
C LYS A 52 13.54 21.72 2.62
N ALA A 53 12.80 21.63 1.52
CA ALA A 53 12.02 22.75 1.00
C ALA A 53 10.67 22.87 1.71
N LYS A 54 10.20 24.11 1.91
CA LYS A 54 8.79 24.35 2.29
C LYS A 54 7.94 24.43 1.03
N LEU A 55 6.94 23.57 0.93
CA LEU A 55 6.01 23.57 -0.19
C LEU A 55 5.06 24.77 -0.09
N LYS A 56 4.80 25.42 -1.24
CA LYS A 56 3.91 26.57 -1.38
C LYS A 56 2.80 26.22 -2.35
N ASP A 57 1.68 26.95 -2.30
CA ASP A 57 0.57 26.82 -3.26
C ASP A 57 -0.11 25.43 -3.29
N VAL A 58 0.14 24.60 -2.26
CA VAL A 58 -0.56 23.33 -2.05
C VAL A 58 -1.98 23.61 -1.58
N GLN A 59 -2.97 23.18 -2.35
CA GLN A 59 -4.37 23.26 -1.99
C GLN A 59 -4.86 21.90 -1.50
N LEU A 60 -4.92 21.74 -0.18
CA LEU A 60 -5.29 20.48 0.46
C LEU A 60 -6.79 20.20 0.31
N GLY A 61 -7.12 18.98 -0.12
CA GLY A 61 -8.47 18.45 -0.17
C GLY A 61 -8.86 17.70 1.12
N PRO A 62 -10.02 17.01 1.12
CA PRO A 62 -10.38 16.10 2.19
C PRO A 62 -9.37 14.97 2.38
N LEU A 63 -9.30 14.48 3.62
CA LEU A 63 -8.61 13.25 4.01
C LEU A 63 -9.27 12.05 3.29
N LEU A 64 -8.45 11.20 2.69
CA LEU A 64 -8.86 10.00 1.98
C LEU A 64 -8.69 8.75 2.85
N SER A 65 -7.54 8.63 3.53
CA SER A 65 -7.23 7.48 4.38
C SER A 65 -6.27 7.87 5.50
N THR A 66 -6.30 7.12 6.60
CA THR A 66 -5.29 7.15 7.69
C THR A 66 -4.61 5.80 7.88
N GLU A 67 -4.85 4.86 6.96
CA GLU A 67 -4.25 3.53 6.99
C GLU A 67 -2.78 3.59 6.60
N GLY A 68 -1.96 2.72 7.20
CA GLY A 68 -0.52 2.64 6.96
C GLY A 68 0.33 2.94 8.19
N LEU A 69 1.42 2.20 8.36
CA LEU A 69 2.27 2.26 9.56
C LEU A 69 3.11 3.55 9.62
N HIS A 70 3.48 4.14 8.48
CA HIS A 70 4.44 5.24 8.39
C HIS A 70 3.84 6.58 7.92
N ASN A 71 2.52 6.63 7.70
CA ASN A 71 1.83 7.86 7.29
C ASN A 71 0.89 8.41 8.38
N ASN A 72 0.68 9.73 8.35
CA ASN A 72 -0.28 10.49 9.17
C ASN A 72 -1.50 10.93 8.33
N GLY A 73 -1.75 10.21 7.24
CA GLY A 73 -2.90 10.39 6.35
C GLY A 73 -2.53 10.68 4.90
N ILE A 74 -3.41 10.20 4.02
CA ILE A 74 -3.44 10.50 2.59
C ILE A 74 -4.56 11.51 2.35
N TYR A 75 -4.26 12.58 1.63
CA TYR A 75 -5.21 13.65 1.31
C TYR A 75 -5.36 13.77 -0.19
N SER A 76 -6.59 14.04 -0.62
CA SER A 76 -6.83 14.54 -1.97
C SER A 76 -6.25 15.95 -2.13
N MET A 77 -6.06 16.38 -3.37
CA MET A 77 -5.65 17.73 -3.69
C MET A 77 -6.73 18.46 -4.50
N LYS A 78 -6.77 19.78 -4.37
CA LYS A 78 -7.67 20.66 -5.12
C LYS A 78 -6.87 21.48 -6.13
N GLY A 79 -7.57 22.01 -7.13
CA GLY A 79 -7.00 22.96 -8.08
C GLY A 79 -5.88 22.34 -8.93
N LYS A 80 -4.78 23.07 -9.10
CA LYS A 80 -3.60 22.60 -9.84
C LYS A 80 -2.34 22.78 -9.02
N TYR A 81 -1.42 21.84 -9.14
CA TYR A 81 -0.10 21.91 -8.51
C TYR A 81 0.98 21.48 -9.50
N LYS A 82 1.98 22.34 -9.74
CA LYS A 82 3.06 22.10 -10.72
C LYS A 82 2.56 21.57 -12.08
N GLY A 83 1.43 22.12 -12.55
CA GLY A 83 0.81 21.76 -13.83
C GLY A 83 -0.07 20.50 -13.82
N LYS A 84 -0.15 19.75 -12.70
CA LYS A 84 -1.03 18.60 -12.53
C LYS A 84 -2.39 19.00 -11.95
N SER A 85 -3.46 18.33 -12.36
CA SER A 85 -4.77 18.47 -11.71
C SER A 85 -4.72 17.89 -10.30
N GLY A 86 -5.43 18.50 -9.36
CA GLY A 86 -5.62 17.95 -8.01
C GLY A 86 -6.30 16.59 -8.00
N ASP A 87 -7.09 16.27 -9.02
CA ASP A 87 -7.75 14.97 -9.17
C ASP A 87 -6.77 13.83 -9.56
N ASP A 88 -5.63 14.20 -10.16
CA ASP A 88 -4.61 13.27 -10.66
C ASP A 88 -3.48 13.00 -9.64
N ILE A 89 -3.52 13.67 -8.48
CA ILE A 89 -2.45 13.62 -7.47
C ILE A 89 -3.02 13.52 -6.06
N VAL A 90 -2.21 12.96 -5.17
CA VAL A 90 -2.51 12.86 -3.74
C VAL A 90 -1.33 13.39 -2.92
N LEU A 91 -1.61 13.78 -1.69
CA LEU A 91 -0.61 14.19 -0.71
C LEU A 91 -0.56 13.19 0.43
N LYS A 92 0.57 12.52 0.61
CA LYS A 92 0.88 11.66 1.76
C LYS A 92 1.60 12.48 2.82
N VAL A 93 1.09 12.47 4.05
CA VAL A 93 1.77 13.07 5.21
C VAL A 93 2.55 11.97 5.91
N LEU A 94 3.84 12.19 6.17
CA LEU A 94 4.68 11.19 6.84
C LEU A 94 4.73 11.43 8.35
N LYS A 95 5.08 10.38 9.11
CA LYS A 95 5.28 10.47 10.57
C LYS A 95 6.62 11.11 10.94
N SER A 96 7.66 10.81 10.18
CA SER A 96 9.04 11.22 10.42
C SER A 96 9.78 11.42 9.11
N VAL A 97 10.97 12.01 9.21
CA VAL A 97 11.94 12.08 8.11
C VAL A 97 13.12 11.19 8.49
N ASP A 98 13.11 9.97 7.97
CA ASP A 98 14.09 8.90 8.18
C ASP A 98 14.52 8.28 6.84
N ASP A 99 15.37 7.25 6.89
CA ASP A 99 15.90 6.61 5.68
C ASP A 99 14.78 5.93 4.85
N GLU A 100 13.72 5.41 5.50
CA GLU A 100 12.51 4.93 4.86
C GLU A 100 11.78 6.04 4.07
N ALA A 101 11.56 7.21 4.69
CA ALA A 101 10.94 8.35 4.01
C ALA A 101 11.74 8.82 2.77
N TYR A 102 13.08 8.80 2.86
CA TYR A 102 13.95 9.14 1.72
C TYR A 102 13.87 8.08 0.63
N ALA A 103 13.85 6.81 1.01
CA ALA A 103 13.76 5.68 0.10
C ALA A 103 12.42 5.63 -0.64
N GLU A 104 11.30 5.96 0.02
CA GLU A 104 9.99 6.07 -0.64
C GLU A 104 10.00 7.15 -1.73
N VAL A 105 10.53 8.35 -1.42
CA VAL A 105 10.67 9.42 -2.44
C VAL A 105 11.57 8.97 -3.60
N LYS A 106 12.66 8.26 -3.29
CA LYS A 106 13.57 7.72 -4.32
C LYS A 106 12.88 6.70 -5.21
N ALA A 107 12.10 5.78 -4.63
CA ALA A 107 11.33 4.77 -5.36
C ALA A 107 10.30 5.43 -6.28
N LEU A 108 9.50 6.37 -5.75
CA LEU A 108 8.51 7.14 -6.52
C LEU A 108 9.14 7.89 -7.70
N LYS A 109 10.35 8.44 -7.54
CA LYS A 109 11.10 9.04 -8.66
C LYS A 109 11.53 8.00 -9.69
N GLY A 110 12.01 6.84 -9.24
CA GLY A 110 12.44 5.75 -10.12
C GLY A 110 11.31 5.19 -10.98
N ILE A 111 10.12 5.04 -10.41
CA ILE A 111 8.95 4.52 -11.12
C ILE A 111 8.20 5.60 -11.92
N GLY A 112 8.40 6.90 -11.60
CA GLY A 112 7.82 8.02 -12.34
C GLY A 112 6.49 8.54 -11.78
N GLU A 113 6.16 8.22 -10.53
CA GLU A 113 4.95 8.69 -9.85
C GLU A 113 5.20 9.87 -8.90
N TYR A 114 6.45 10.25 -8.69
CA TYR A 114 6.82 11.42 -7.90
C TYR A 114 6.40 12.74 -8.57
N VAL A 115 5.77 13.63 -7.80
CA VAL A 115 5.48 15.01 -8.21
C VAL A 115 6.31 16.00 -7.40
N ASP A 116 6.29 15.89 -6.06
CA ASP A 116 7.04 16.78 -5.17
C ASP A 116 7.21 16.23 -3.75
N SER A 117 8.09 16.82 -2.96
CA SER A 117 8.22 16.52 -1.53
C SER A 117 8.83 17.70 -0.78
N GLY A 118 8.53 17.81 0.51
CA GLY A 118 8.93 18.94 1.33
C GLY A 118 8.23 18.99 2.67
N MET A 119 8.39 20.09 3.39
CA MET A 119 7.60 20.42 4.57
C MET A 119 6.35 21.21 4.16
N PHE A 120 5.20 20.87 4.74
CA PHE A 120 3.94 21.58 4.51
C PHE A 120 3.10 21.67 5.80
N THR A 121 2.26 22.69 5.92
CA THR A 121 1.37 22.83 7.08
C THR A 121 0.05 22.12 6.83
N VAL A 122 -0.14 20.98 7.49
CA VAL A 122 -1.38 20.19 7.45
C VAL A 122 -2.16 20.42 8.74
N LYS A 123 -3.38 20.97 8.63
CA LYS A 123 -4.25 21.26 9.79
C LYS A 123 -3.54 22.05 10.91
N GLY A 124 -2.72 23.03 10.53
CA GLY A 124 -1.99 23.90 11.46
C GLY A 124 -0.71 23.31 12.06
N LYS A 125 -0.27 22.12 11.62
CA LYS A 125 1.00 21.52 12.03
C LYS A 125 1.93 21.35 10.83
N GLU A 126 3.18 21.74 10.99
CA GLU A 126 4.21 21.46 9.98
C GLU A 126 4.54 19.97 9.98
N ALA A 127 4.55 19.35 8.80
CA ALA A 127 4.81 17.93 8.62
C ALA A 127 5.57 17.69 7.30
N PRO A 128 6.39 16.63 7.22
CA PRO A 128 6.93 16.14 5.95
C PRO A 128 5.82 15.56 5.08
N VAL A 129 5.83 15.89 3.80
CA VAL A 129 4.82 15.44 2.84
C VAL A 129 5.44 15.03 1.51
N ILE A 130 4.79 14.06 0.86
CA ILE A 130 5.05 13.64 -0.51
C ILE A 130 3.80 13.93 -1.34
N ILE A 131 3.97 14.57 -2.49
CA ILE A 131 2.93 14.70 -3.52
C ILE A 131 3.29 13.74 -4.64
N MET A 132 2.35 12.86 -4.98
CA MET A 132 2.54 11.80 -5.95
C MET A 132 1.31 11.63 -6.85
N LEU A 133 1.49 10.99 -8.00
CA LEU A 133 0.39 10.65 -8.89
C LEU A 133 -0.61 9.74 -8.16
N LYS A 134 -1.90 9.96 -8.42
CA LYS A 134 -2.95 9.08 -7.93
C LYS A 134 -2.98 7.80 -8.77
N VAL A 135 -2.83 6.66 -8.12
CA VAL A 135 -2.95 5.35 -8.78
C VAL A 135 -4.43 5.12 -9.18
N PRO A 136 -4.72 4.78 -10.46
CA PRO A 136 -6.08 4.52 -10.92
C PRO A 136 -6.65 3.26 -10.28
N GLY A 137 -7.99 3.16 -10.22
CA GLY A 137 -8.67 2.02 -9.62
C GLY A 137 -8.91 2.18 -8.12
N SER A 138 -9.17 1.09 -7.43
CA SER A 138 -9.42 1.04 -5.98
C SER A 138 -8.94 -0.28 -5.40
N VAL A 139 -8.73 -0.34 -4.09
CA VAL A 139 -8.46 -1.61 -3.40
C VAL A 139 -9.58 -2.60 -3.67
N LEU A 140 -9.25 -3.87 -3.96
CA LEU A 140 -10.21 -4.87 -4.40
C LEU A 140 -11.37 -5.04 -3.40
N SER A 141 -11.03 -5.16 -2.10
CA SER A 141 -12.01 -5.30 -1.02
C SER A 141 -12.97 -4.12 -0.92
N ASP A 142 -12.60 -2.96 -1.47
CA ASP A 142 -13.43 -1.77 -1.47
C ASP A 142 -14.37 -1.64 -2.65
N THR A 143 -14.15 -2.42 -3.72
CA THR A 143 -14.97 -2.35 -4.92
C THR A 143 -16.42 -2.80 -4.66
N PRO A 144 -17.42 -2.13 -5.26
CA PRO A 144 -18.81 -2.57 -5.16
C PRO A 144 -19.05 -3.99 -5.64
N GLU A 145 -18.30 -4.43 -6.64
CA GLU A 145 -18.37 -5.77 -7.24
C GLU A 145 -17.91 -6.83 -6.23
N TYR A 146 -16.74 -6.65 -5.62
CA TYR A 146 -16.23 -7.57 -4.61
C TYR A 146 -17.14 -7.63 -3.36
N LYS A 147 -17.63 -6.49 -2.89
CA LYS A 147 -18.54 -6.41 -1.72
C LYS A 147 -19.87 -7.16 -1.93
N LYS A 148 -20.34 -7.28 -3.17
CA LYS A 148 -21.61 -7.96 -3.53
C LYS A 148 -21.42 -9.41 -3.98
N ALA A 149 -20.20 -9.81 -4.31
CA ALA A 149 -19.86 -11.12 -4.83
C ALA A 149 -19.99 -12.21 -3.76
N LYS A 150 -20.33 -13.43 -4.19
CA LYS A 150 -20.29 -14.63 -3.34
C LYS A 150 -18.86 -15.07 -3.09
N THR A 151 -18.65 -15.96 -2.12
CA THR A 151 -17.31 -16.48 -1.75
C THR A 151 -16.50 -16.96 -2.95
N ASP A 152 -17.04 -17.86 -3.76
CA ASP A 152 -16.33 -18.39 -4.95
C ASP A 152 -15.98 -17.29 -5.97
N GLU A 153 -16.83 -16.27 -6.11
CA GLU A 153 -16.57 -15.13 -6.99
C GLU A 153 -15.49 -14.21 -6.41
N LYS A 154 -15.48 -13.98 -5.10
CA LYS A 154 -14.44 -13.22 -4.40
C LYS A 154 -13.08 -13.91 -4.51
N GLU A 155 -13.03 -15.22 -4.30
CA GLU A 155 -11.80 -16.02 -4.48
C GLU A 155 -11.28 -15.89 -5.90
N LYS A 156 -12.15 -16.02 -6.90
CA LYS A 156 -11.80 -15.80 -8.31
C LYS A 156 -11.25 -14.38 -8.56
N MET A 157 -11.90 -13.34 -8.02
CA MET A 157 -11.40 -11.96 -8.16
C MET A 157 -10.02 -11.77 -7.50
N LYS A 158 -9.76 -12.41 -6.35
CA LYS A 158 -8.42 -12.38 -5.72
C LYS A 158 -7.37 -13.04 -6.62
N GLU A 159 -7.68 -14.21 -7.19
CA GLU A 159 -6.77 -14.89 -8.11
C GLU A 159 -6.47 -14.05 -9.35
N GLU A 160 -7.50 -13.46 -9.98
CA GLU A 160 -7.33 -12.55 -11.12
C GLU A 160 -6.48 -11.33 -10.74
N ALA A 161 -6.72 -10.72 -9.58
CA ALA A 161 -5.96 -9.58 -9.09
C ALA A 161 -4.50 -9.92 -8.81
N ILE A 162 -4.23 -11.07 -8.17
CA ILE A 162 -2.87 -11.55 -7.90
C ILE A 162 -2.12 -11.82 -9.20
N ASP A 163 -2.78 -12.44 -10.17
CA ASP A 163 -2.21 -12.74 -11.47
C ASP A 163 -1.79 -11.47 -12.23
N LEU A 164 -2.63 -10.42 -12.17
CA LEU A 164 -2.33 -9.12 -12.76
C LEU A 164 -1.27 -8.36 -11.96
N MET A 165 -1.34 -8.40 -10.63
CA MET A 165 -0.37 -7.78 -9.74
C MET A 165 1.03 -8.34 -9.97
N CYS A 166 1.18 -9.67 -10.04
CA CYS A 166 2.49 -10.28 -10.26
C CYS A 166 3.08 -9.97 -11.63
N LYS A 167 2.23 -9.75 -12.66
CA LYS A 167 2.69 -9.24 -13.96
C LYS A 167 3.20 -7.81 -13.85
N GLU A 168 2.48 -6.94 -13.13
CA GLU A 168 2.91 -5.56 -12.86
C GLU A 168 4.23 -5.53 -12.07
N VAL A 169 4.39 -6.37 -11.04
CA VAL A 169 5.65 -6.53 -10.29
C VAL A 169 6.80 -6.88 -11.22
N ALA A 170 6.59 -7.83 -12.15
CA ALA A 170 7.62 -8.21 -13.10
C ALA A 170 7.94 -7.11 -14.13
N GLU A 171 6.92 -6.38 -14.61
CA GLU A 171 7.09 -5.25 -15.53
C GLU A 171 7.87 -4.11 -14.87
N VAL A 172 7.50 -3.70 -13.66
CA VAL A 172 8.20 -2.66 -12.89
C VAL A 172 9.60 -3.13 -12.52
N GLY A 173 9.75 -4.36 -12.06
CA GLY A 173 11.04 -4.98 -11.76
C GLY A 173 11.99 -4.89 -12.94
N LYS A 174 11.57 -5.37 -14.12
CA LYS A 174 12.43 -5.38 -15.31
C LYS A 174 12.71 -3.98 -15.84
N SER A 175 11.72 -3.10 -15.86
CA SER A 175 11.90 -1.75 -16.42
C SER A 175 12.68 -0.84 -15.47
N LYS A 176 12.41 -0.88 -14.17
CA LYS A 176 12.94 0.05 -13.17
C LYS A 176 14.04 -0.53 -12.30
N GLY A 177 14.12 -1.86 -12.14
CA GLY A 177 15.11 -2.53 -11.29
C GLY A 177 14.70 -2.49 -9.81
N ILE A 178 13.40 -2.39 -9.56
CA ILE A 178 12.80 -2.30 -8.22
C ILE A 178 11.79 -3.42 -8.10
N LEU A 179 12.03 -4.34 -7.17
CA LEU A 179 11.07 -5.36 -6.78
C LEU A 179 10.16 -4.78 -5.69
N HIS A 180 8.87 -4.73 -5.97
CA HIS A 180 7.84 -4.44 -4.98
C HIS A 180 7.39 -5.74 -4.33
N ASN A 181 7.69 -5.94 -3.04
CA ASN A 181 7.37 -7.17 -2.34
C ASN A 181 6.24 -7.03 -1.33
N ASP A 182 5.74 -5.83 -0.98
CA ASP A 182 4.59 -5.66 -0.06
C ASP A 182 3.24 -5.71 -0.77
N ASN A 183 2.99 -6.77 -1.54
CA ASN A 183 1.82 -6.87 -2.42
C ASN A 183 0.55 -7.35 -1.69
N ARG A 184 0.28 -6.80 -0.52
CA ARG A 184 -0.98 -7.03 0.22
C ARG A 184 -2.15 -6.39 -0.52
N ILE A 185 -3.36 -6.86 -0.25
CA ILE A 185 -4.56 -6.39 -0.98
C ILE A 185 -4.74 -4.88 -0.91
N GLU A 186 -4.42 -4.26 0.23
CA GLU A 186 -4.47 -2.81 0.46
C GLU A 186 -3.46 -1.99 -0.36
N ASN A 187 -2.37 -2.63 -0.79
CA ASN A 187 -1.31 -1.98 -1.57
C ASN A 187 -1.49 -2.19 -3.08
N ILE A 188 -2.65 -2.70 -3.50
CA ILE A 188 -2.96 -2.96 -4.90
C ILE A 188 -4.28 -2.29 -5.29
N HIS A 189 -4.20 -1.42 -6.29
CA HIS A 189 -5.38 -0.82 -6.89
C HIS A 189 -5.80 -1.62 -8.12
N VAL A 190 -7.06 -2.07 -8.12
CA VAL A 190 -7.65 -2.80 -9.23
C VAL A 190 -8.64 -1.96 -10.02
N THR A 191 -8.79 -2.30 -11.30
CA THR A 191 -9.91 -1.84 -12.13
C THR A 191 -10.81 -3.02 -12.43
N MET A 192 -12.11 -2.85 -12.20
CA MET A 192 -13.14 -3.86 -12.47
C MET A 192 -13.81 -3.61 -13.82
N SER A 193 -14.20 -4.68 -14.50
CA SER A 193 -15.12 -4.67 -15.63
C SER A 193 -16.22 -5.69 -15.38
N GLY A 194 -17.31 -5.27 -14.72
CA GLY A 194 -18.24 -6.22 -14.11
C GLY A 194 -17.51 -7.03 -13.04
N ASN A 195 -17.78 -8.33 -12.94
CA ASN A 195 -17.17 -9.21 -11.94
C ASN A 195 -15.76 -9.72 -12.31
N THR A 196 -15.04 -9.02 -13.20
CA THR A 196 -13.70 -9.40 -13.64
C THR A 196 -12.71 -8.30 -13.35
N VAL A 197 -11.56 -8.67 -12.78
CA VAL A 197 -10.42 -7.77 -12.58
C VAL A 197 -9.68 -7.63 -13.91
N VAL A 198 -9.55 -6.40 -14.43
CA VAL A 198 -8.92 -6.16 -15.75
C VAL A 198 -7.56 -5.49 -15.67
N SER A 199 -7.22 -4.88 -14.53
CA SER A 199 -5.88 -4.37 -14.26
C SER A 199 -5.62 -4.38 -12.76
N ALA A 200 -4.36 -4.54 -12.37
CA ALA A 200 -3.86 -4.30 -11.02
C ALA A 200 -2.65 -3.38 -11.11
N LYS A 201 -2.58 -2.38 -10.23
CA LYS A 201 -1.49 -1.42 -10.13
C LYS A 201 -0.96 -1.37 -8.71
N LEU A 202 0.36 -1.35 -8.58
CA LEU A 202 1.07 -1.27 -7.32
C LEU A 202 0.89 0.13 -6.72
N THR A 203 0.74 0.20 -5.41
CA THR A 203 0.80 1.44 -4.62
C THR A 203 1.59 1.17 -3.33
N ASP A 204 1.79 2.22 -2.54
CA ASP A 204 2.57 2.23 -1.29
C ASP A 204 4.04 1.76 -1.45
N TRP A 205 4.86 2.67 -1.99
CA TRP A 205 6.29 2.45 -2.21
C TRP A 205 7.15 2.65 -0.95
N GLY A 206 6.61 2.31 0.23
CA GLY A 206 7.36 2.30 1.49
C GLY A 206 8.51 1.28 1.45
N ALA A 207 9.69 1.61 1.96
CA ALA A 207 10.92 0.92 1.59
C ALA A 207 11.17 -0.45 2.26
N TYR A 208 10.42 -0.79 3.32
CA TYR A 208 10.66 -1.98 4.14
C TYR A 208 10.62 -3.30 3.34
N GLU A 209 9.80 -3.36 2.30
CA GLU A 209 9.61 -4.53 1.42
C GLU A 209 9.90 -4.17 -0.05
N LEU A 210 10.75 -3.17 -0.27
CA LEU A 210 11.30 -2.88 -1.59
C LEU A 210 12.72 -3.40 -1.68
N TYR A 211 13.05 -3.98 -2.82
CA TYR A 211 14.39 -4.47 -3.11
C TYR A 211 14.86 -3.94 -4.45
N THR A 212 16.15 -3.73 -4.58
CA THR A 212 16.78 -3.65 -5.89
C THR A 212 16.81 -5.02 -6.53
N MET A 213 16.77 -5.03 -7.86
CA MET A 213 16.60 -6.24 -8.64
C MET A 213 17.55 -6.27 -9.84
N ASP A 214 18.15 -7.43 -10.11
CA ASP A 214 18.83 -7.67 -11.37
C ASP A 214 17.81 -7.80 -12.51
N LYS A 215 17.87 -6.85 -13.45
CA LYS A 215 16.99 -6.79 -14.62
C LYS A 215 17.17 -7.96 -15.60
N SER A 216 18.21 -8.78 -15.42
CA SER A 216 18.44 -9.98 -16.23
C SER A 216 17.52 -11.14 -15.86
N ALA A 217 16.88 -11.10 -14.68
CA ALA A 217 15.89 -12.10 -14.28
C ALA A 217 14.75 -12.19 -15.30
N SER A 218 14.33 -13.42 -15.60
CA SER A 218 13.23 -13.60 -16.53
C SER A 218 11.91 -13.17 -15.88
N GLU A 219 10.99 -12.69 -16.71
CA GLU A 219 9.65 -12.30 -16.25
C GLU A 219 8.91 -13.47 -15.61
N ALA A 220 9.10 -14.68 -16.16
CA ALA A 220 8.52 -15.90 -15.62
C ALA A 220 9.04 -16.24 -14.21
N GLU A 221 10.34 -16.05 -13.95
CA GLU A 221 10.92 -16.25 -12.61
C GLU A 221 10.35 -15.25 -11.60
N ILE A 222 10.24 -13.97 -11.98
CA ILE A 222 9.69 -12.93 -11.09
C ILE A 222 8.21 -13.18 -10.80
N ILE A 223 7.41 -13.53 -11.81
CA ILE A 223 5.99 -13.87 -11.63
C ILE A 223 5.85 -15.12 -10.74
N ALA A 224 6.64 -16.16 -10.98
CA ALA A 224 6.60 -17.39 -10.18
C ALA A 224 6.96 -17.13 -8.72
N PHE A 225 8.01 -16.33 -8.48
CA PHE A 225 8.36 -15.86 -7.14
C PHE A 225 7.20 -15.10 -6.50
N CYS A 226 6.63 -14.13 -7.20
CA CYS A 226 5.53 -13.31 -6.69
C CYS A 226 4.32 -14.17 -6.30
N LYS A 227 3.87 -15.09 -7.17
CA LYS A 227 2.73 -15.98 -6.89
C LYS A 227 3.00 -17.00 -5.78
N LYS A 228 4.26 -17.39 -5.57
CA LYS A 228 4.66 -18.25 -4.45
C LYS A 228 4.52 -17.54 -3.10
N HIS A 229 4.73 -16.22 -3.08
CA HIS A 229 4.68 -15.43 -1.86
C HIS A 229 3.29 -14.81 -1.63
N TRP A 230 2.58 -14.46 -2.69
CA TRP A 230 1.29 -13.79 -2.64
C TRP A 230 0.22 -14.70 -3.21
N THR A 231 -0.53 -15.33 -2.31
CA THR A 231 -1.66 -16.21 -2.66
C THR A 231 -2.99 -15.59 -2.22
N HIS A 232 -4.12 -16.12 -2.71
CA HIS A 232 -5.45 -15.65 -2.29
C HIS A 232 -5.65 -15.82 -0.77
N VAL A 233 -4.94 -16.75 -0.13
CA VAL A 233 -4.95 -16.97 1.33
C VAL A 233 -4.22 -15.85 2.06
N ASP A 234 -3.11 -15.35 1.49
CA ASP A 234 -2.38 -14.19 2.04
C ASP A 234 -3.20 -12.90 1.92
N TRP A 235 -4.08 -12.81 0.93
CA TRP A 235 -5.05 -11.72 0.75
C TRP A 235 -6.29 -11.94 1.63
N PHE A 236 -6.04 -12.10 2.93
CA PHE A 236 -7.08 -12.20 3.95
C PHE A 236 -7.85 -10.88 4.05
N VAL A 237 -9.17 -10.93 3.92
CA VAL A 237 -10.05 -9.79 4.15
C VAL A 237 -11.03 -10.17 5.25
N GLN A 238 -11.00 -9.46 6.38
CA GLN A 238 -11.80 -9.81 7.56
C GLN A 238 -13.31 -9.90 7.25
N ALA A 239 -13.81 -9.03 6.38
CA ALA A 239 -15.21 -8.99 5.95
C ALA A 239 -15.65 -10.20 5.10
N ASP A 240 -14.77 -11.13 4.76
CA ASP A 240 -15.14 -12.35 4.04
C ASP A 240 -15.77 -13.42 4.96
N PHE A 241 -15.75 -13.21 6.29
CA PHE A 241 -16.23 -14.16 7.29
C PHE A 241 -17.43 -13.67 8.12
N GLU A 242 -17.97 -12.49 7.77
CA GLU A 242 -19.18 -11.88 8.37
C GLU A 242 -20.40 -12.10 7.48
#